data_AF-A0A6M3JU03-F1
#
_entry.id   AF-A0A6M3JU03-F1
#
_cell.length_a   1.000
_cell.length_b   1.000
_cell.length_c   1.000
_cell.angle_alpha   90.00
_cell.angle_beta   90.00
_cell.angle_gamma   90.00
#
_symmetry.space_group_name_H-M   'P 1'
#
loop_
_entity.id
_entity.type
_entity.pdbx_description
1 polymer ?
#
loop_
_entity_poly.entity_id
_entity_poly.type
_entity_poly.pdbx_seq_one_letter_code
_entity_poly.pdbx_strand_id
1 'polypeptide(L)'
;MTGNVLPTKKETTKARIIKALTESSGFITVAAARAGVTYTTMKRYMIEYPTVRIAAQECKERLLDLAESQLLKNIKEGDNTAIIFYLKTQGKHRGYVERIEATGKDGGPIQTRTVNVDANIVTEALRILLELGAIEVTED
;
A
#
# COMPACT_ATOMS: atom_id res chain seq x y z
N MET A 1 6.10 -29.88 37.80
CA MET A 1 4.74 -29.86 37.26
C MET A 1 4.52 -28.52 36.58
N THR A 2 4.77 -28.43 35.28
CA THR A 2 4.50 -27.21 34.49
C THR A 2 2.99 -27.14 34.25
N GLY A 3 2.34 -26.21 34.94
CA GLY A 3 0.89 -25.99 34.83
C GLY A 3 0.53 -25.60 33.39
N ASN A 4 -0.31 -26.41 32.75
CA ASN A 4 -0.86 -26.12 31.44
C ASN A 4 -1.94 -25.03 31.57
N VAL A 5 -1.56 -23.77 31.38
CA VAL A 5 -2.50 -22.64 31.35
C VAL A 5 -3.22 -22.65 30.00
N LEU A 6 -4.54 -22.81 30.03
CA LEU A 6 -5.38 -22.76 28.81
C LEU A 6 -5.39 -21.34 28.23
N PRO A 7 -5.24 -21.18 26.90
CA PRO A 7 -5.19 -19.87 26.27
C PRO A 7 -6.53 -19.12 26.38
N THR A 8 -6.46 -17.80 26.55
CA THR A 8 -7.65 -16.94 26.68
C THR A 8 -8.47 -16.88 25.37
N LYS A 9 -9.74 -16.48 25.46
CA LYS A 9 -10.62 -16.29 24.28
C LYS A 9 -10.03 -15.31 23.24
N LYS A 10 -9.26 -14.32 23.69
CA LYS A 10 -8.55 -13.38 22.81
C LYS A 10 -7.36 -14.02 22.11
N GLU A 11 -6.56 -14.83 22.83
CA GLU A 11 -5.41 -15.55 22.25
C GLU A 11 -5.85 -16.60 21.23
N THR A 12 -6.90 -17.35 21.53
CA THR A 12 -7.51 -18.29 20.58
C THR A 12 -8.04 -17.59 19.32
N THR A 13 -8.60 -16.38 19.47
CA THR A 13 -9.02 -15.55 18.33
C THR A 13 -7.83 -15.11 17.48
N LYS A 14 -6.74 -14.63 18.09
CA LYS A 14 -5.52 -14.22 17.38
C LYS A 14 -4.90 -15.38 16.59
N ALA A 15 -4.73 -16.53 17.24
CA ALA A 15 -4.15 -17.72 16.61
C ALA A 15 -4.97 -18.19 15.41
N ARG A 16 -6.31 -18.21 15.53
CA ARG A 16 -7.22 -18.54 14.43
C ARG A 16 -7.08 -17.59 13.24
N ILE A 17 -6.96 -16.30 13.51
CA ILE A 17 -6.83 -15.26 12.47
C ILE A 17 -5.46 -15.37 11.75
N ILE A 18 -4.38 -15.55 12.51
CA ILE A 18 -3.03 -15.73 11.93
C ILE A 18 -2.96 -17.00 11.08
N LYS A 19 -3.57 -18.09 11.54
CA LYS A 19 -3.67 -19.33 10.76
C LYS A 19 -4.42 -19.10 9.45
N ALA A 20 -5.58 -18.44 9.50
CA ALA A 20 -6.37 -18.15 8.30
C ALA A 20 -5.61 -17.26 7.30
N LEU A 21 -4.87 -16.25 7.77
CA LEU A 21 -4.01 -15.41 6.95
C LEU A 21 -2.88 -16.20 6.27
N THR A 22 -2.25 -17.12 7.01
CA THR A 22 -1.16 -17.95 6.49
C THR A 22 -1.65 -18.90 5.41
N GLU A 23 -2.75 -19.60 5.67
CA GLU A 23 -3.36 -20.53 4.70
C GLU A 23 -3.88 -19.81 3.45
N SER A 24 -4.21 -18.53 3.57
CA SER A 24 -4.69 -17.70 2.45
C SER A 24 -3.58 -16.89 1.79
N SER A 25 -2.31 -17.15 2.06
CA SER A 25 -1.19 -16.39 1.49
C SER A 25 -1.35 -14.87 1.66
N GLY A 26 -1.97 -14.42 2.75
CA GLY A 26 -2.20 -13.01 3.04
C GLY A 26 -3.41 -12.37 2.33
N PHE A 27 -4.18 -13.11 1.52
CA PHE A 27 -5.42 -12.60 0.94
C PHE A 27 -6.48 -12.33 2.02
N ILE A 28 -6.65 -11.06 2.39
CA ILE A 28 -7.48 -10.64 3.54
C ILE A 28 -8.94 -11.09 3.41
N THR A 29 -9.54 -10.99 2.22
CA THR A 29 -10.93 -11.42 1.98
C THR A 29 -11.11 -12.92 2.16
N VAL A 30 -10.16 -13.71 1.65
CA VAL A 30 -10.14 -15.17 1.79
C VAL A 30 -9.88 -15.58 3.24
N ALA A 31 -8.93 -14.92 3.90
CA ALA A 31 -8.64 -15.13 5.32
C ALA A 31 -9.87 -14.84 6.19
N ALA A 32 -10.58 -13.75 5.90
CA ALA A 32 -11.77 -13.36 6.65
C ALA A 32 -12.89 -14.42 6.50
N ALA A 33 -13.15 -14.86 5.27
CA ALA A 33 -14.10 -15.94 5.00
C ALA A 33 -13.73 -17.23 5.74
N ARG A 34 -12.45 -17.65 5.67
CA ARG A 34 -11.94 -18.86 6.37
C ARG A 34 -12.00 -18.75 7.89
N ALA A 35 -11.74 -17.56 8.42
CA ALA A 35 -11.86 -17.29 9.84
C ALA A 35 -13.31 -17.01 10.27
N GLY A 36 -14.31 -17.07 9.37
CA GLY A 36 -15.70 -16.78 9.71
C GLY A 36 -15.90 -15.37 10.28
N VAL A 37 -15.15 -14.38 9.80
CA VAL A 37 -15.28 -12.98 10.19
C VAL A 37 -15.49 -12.11 8.95
N THR A 38 -16.03 -10.91 9.15
CA THR A 38 -16.14 -9.93 8.07
C THR A 38 -14.77 -9.35 7.71
N TYR A 39 -14.60 -8.90 6.46
CA TYR A 39 -13.39 -8.20 6.02
C TYR A 39 -13.04 -7.02 6.94
N THR A 40 -14.04 -6.21 7.32
CA THR A 40 -13.87 -5.08 8.24
C THR A 40 -13.37 -5.52 9.61
N THR A 41 -13.87 -6.65 10.13
CA THR A 41 -13.40 -7.21 11.41
C THR A 41 -11.96 -7.68 11.30
N MET A 42 -11.58 -8.33 10.19
CA MET A 42 -10.20 -8.73 9.94
C MET A 42 -9.25 -7.51 9.91
N LYS A 43 -9.63 -6.44 9.19
CA LYS A 43 -8.87 -5.19 9.14
C LYS A 43 -8.73 -4.56 10.53
N ARG A 44 -9.80 -4.55 11.33
CA ARG A 44 -9.74 -4.07 12.72
C ARG A 44 -8.76 -4.89 13.55
N TYR A 45 -8.77 -6.21 13.44
CA TYR A 45 -7.82 -7.08 14.15
C TYR A 45 -6.36 -6.87 13.74
N MET A 46 -6.07 -6.51 12.49
CA MET A 46 -4.72 -6.10 12.08
C MET A 46 -4.26 -4.79 12.73
N ILE A 47 -5.19 -3.91 13.11
CA ILE A 47 -4.87 -2.66 13.82
C ILE A 47 -4.68 -2.95 15.32
N GLU A 48 -5.67 -3.63 15.92
CA GLU A 48 -5.71 -3.95 17.36
C GLU A 48 -4.60 -4.91 17.80
N TYR A 49 -4.18 -5.83 16.93
CA TYR A 49 -3.22 -6.88 17.26
C TYR A 49 -1.98 -6.79 16.35
N PRO A 50 -0.87 -6.22 16.84
CA PRO A 50 0.37 -6.12 16.08
C PRO A 50 0.87 -7.45 15.51
N THR A 51 0.68 -8.57 16.24
CA THR A 51 1.07 -9.90 15.78
C THR A 51 0.30 -10.36 14.54
N VAL A 52 -0.98 -10.01 14.43
CA VAL A 52 -1.80 -10.29 13.24
C VAL A 52 -1.31 -9.48 12.04
N ARG A 53 -0.94 -8.21 12.27
CA ARG A 53 -0.36 -7.34 11.23
C ARG A 53 0.96 -7.88 10.70
N ILE A 54 1.86 -8.27 11.60
CA ILE A 54 3.16 -8.85 11.24
C ILE A 54 2.95 -10.11 10.40
N ALA A 55 2.09 -11.04 10.85
CA ALA A 55 1.79 -12.25 10.08
C ALA A 55 1.24 -11.94 8.69
N ALA A 56 0.36 -10.94 8.56
CA ALA A 56 -0.15 -10.50 7.25
C ALA A 56 0.96 -9.93 6.35
N GLN A 57 1.88 -9.16 6.91
CA GLN A 57 3.02 -8.61 6.17
C GLN A 57 3.97 -9.71 5.70
N GLU A 58 4.32 -10.67 6.57
CA GLU A 58 5.15 -11.83 6.21
C GLU A 58 4.50 -12.69 5.12
N CYS A 59 3.18 -12.82 5.11
CA CYS A 59 2.48 -13.47 4.01
C CYS A 59 2.62 -12.69 2.69
N LYS A 60 2.59 -11.35 2.75
CA LYS A 60 2.75 -10.49 1.57
C LYS A 60 4.18 -10.56 1.01
N GLU A 61 5.20 -10.52 1.87
CA GLU A 61 6.59 -10.68 1.43
C GLU A 61 6.81 -12.05 0.75
N ARG A 62 6.32 -13.14 1.35
CA ARG A 62 6.39 -14.48 0.72
C ARG A 62 5.68 -14.54 -0.64
N LEU A 63 4.59 -13.80 -0.80
CA LEU A 63 3.87 -13.75 -2.08
C LEU A 63 4.68 -12.97 -3.14
N LEU A 64 5.39 -11.92 -2.72
CA LEU A 64 6.33 -11.20 -3.60
C LEU A 64 7.49 -12.09 -4.02
N ASP A 65 8.12 -12.81 -3.08
CA ASP A 65 9.21 -13.76 -3.39
C ASP A 65 8.77 -14.82 -4.42
N LEU A 66 7.53 -15.32 -4.29
CA LEU A 66 6.94 -16.26 -5.24
C LEU A 66 6.76 -15.63 -6.63
N ALA A 67 6.26 -14.39 -6.69
CA ALA A 67 6.08 -13.67 -7.94
C ALA A 67 7.42 -13.39 -8.63
N GLU A 68 8.46 -13.03 -7.87
CA GLU A 68 9.82 -12.83 -8.36
C GLU A 68 10.43 -14.14 -8.90
N SER A 69 10.22 -15.24 -8.18
CA SER A 69 10.65 -16.57 -8.61
C SER A 69 9.98 -16.98 -9.93
N GLN A 70 8.68 -16.71 -10.06
CA GLN A 70 7.94 -16.99 -11.29
C GLN A 70 8.36 -16.07 -12.45
N LEU A 71 8.63 -14.79 -12.18
CA LEU A 71 9.16 -13.85 -13.16
C LEU A 71 10.51 -14.34 -13.71
N LEU A 72 11.42 -14.77 -12.84
CA LEU A 72 12.72 -15.32 -13.23
C LEU A 72 12.55 -16.59 -14.08
N LYS A 73 11.61 -17.47 -13.72
CA LYS A 73 11.31 -18.66 -14.51
C LYS A 73 10.85 -18.28 -15.93
N ASN A 74 9.89 -17.37 -16.05
CA ASN A 74 9.38 -16.92 -17.36
C ASN A 74 10.49 -16.29 -18.21
N ILE A 75 11.40 -15.52 -17.61
CA ILE A 75 12.57 -14.96 -18.29
C ILE A 75 13.46 -16.07 -18.86
N LYS A 76 13.74 -17.13 -18.07
CA LYS A 76 14.53 -18.28 -18.53
C LYS A 76 13.86 -19.04 -19.67
N GLU A 77 12.53 -19.06 -19.70
CA GLU A 77 11.73 -19.69 -20.74
C GLU A 77 11.58 -18.82 -22.00
N GLY A 78 12.11 -17.58 -22.00
CA GLY A 78 12.08 -16.70 -23.16
C GLY A 78 10.79 -15.90 -23.31
N ASP A 79 10.02 -15.71 -22.25
CA ASP A 79 8.85 -14.82 -22.27
C ASP A 79 9.32 -13.36 -22.46
N ASN A 80 9.13 -12.86 -23.68
CA ASN A 80 9.52 -11.49 -24.06
C ASN A 80 8.85 -10.42 -23.17
N THR A 81 7.63 -10.65 -22.71
CA THR A 81 6.91 -9.68 -21.85
C THR A 81 7.58 -9.61 -20.48
N ALA A 82 7.91 -10.76 -19.89
CA ALA A 82 8.65 -10.85 -18.63
C ALA A 82 10.05 -10.21 -18.74
N ILE A 83 10.77 -10.48 -19.83
CA ILE A 83 12.09 -9.90 -20.12
C ILE A 83 12.00 -8.38 -20.23
N ILE A 84 11.07 -7.85 -21.05
CA ILE A 84 10.88 -6.41 -21.23
C ILE A 84 10.50 -5.75 -19.91
N PHE A 85 9.57 -6.34 -19.15
CA PHE A 85 9.16 -5.83 -17.84
C PHE A 85 10.34 -5.74 -16.87
N TYR A 86 11.15 -6.80 -16.77
CA TYR A 86 12.32 -6.82 -15.90
C TYR A 86 13.36 -5.77 -16.32
N LEU A 87 13.66 -5.65 -17.62
CA LEU A 87 14.62 -4.66 -18.12
C LEU A 87 14.13 -3.22 -17.90
N LYS A 88 12.85 -2.92 -18.15
CA LYS A 88 12.27 -1.59 -17.89
C LYS A 88 12.30 -1.19 -16.41
N THR A 89 12.29 -2.16 -15.50
CA THR A 89 12.23 -1.90 -14.05
C THR A 89 13.61 -1.95 -13.38
N GLN A 90 14.39 -3.01 -13.63
CA GLN A 90 15.70 -3.26 -13.00
C GLN A 90 16.88 -2.90 -13.90
N GLY A 91 16.70 -2.89 -15.23
CA GLY A 91 17.74 -2.59 -16.23
C GLY A 91 17.93 -1.10 -16.53
N LYS A 92 17.25 -0.19 -15.83
CA LYS A 92 17.28 1.27 -16.13
C LYS A 92 18.69 1.86 -16.20
N HIS A 93 19.57 1.43 -15.30
CA HIS A 93 20.98 1.85 -15.27
C HIS A 93 21.76 1.45 -16.54
N ARG A 94 21.24 0.50 -17.34
CA ARG A 94 21.79 0.07 -18.64
C ARG A 94 21.09 0.72 -19.84
N GLY A 95 20.24 1.72 -19.62
CA GLY A 95 19.55 2.45 -20.69
C GLY A 95 18.17 1.89 -21.07
N TYR A 96 17.65 0.88 -20.36
CA TYR A 96 16.27 0.39 -20.55
C TYR A 96 15.25 1.31 -19.87
N VAL A 97 15.22 2.57 -20.31
CA VAL A 97 14.27 3.59 -19.89
C VAL A 97 13.38 3.96 -21.05
N GLU A 98 12.10 4.18 -20.75
CA GLU A 98 11.18 4.74 -21.74
C GLU A 98 11.29 6.26 -21.72
N ARG A 99 11.75 6.82 -22.83
CA ARG A 99 11.86 8.27 -22.98
C ARG A 99 10.47 8.82 -23.30
N ILE A 100 9.97 9.65 -22.40
CA ILE A 100 8.75 10.41 -22.63
C ILE A 100 9.16 11.81 -23.10
N GLU A 101 8.75 12.18 -24.30
CA GLU A 101 8.93 13.54 -24.82
C GLU A 101 7.67 14.35 -24.49
N ALA A 102 7.68 15.04 -23.36
CA ALA A 102 6.59 15.93 -22.98
C ALA A 102 6.64 17.20 -23.83
N THR A 103 5.67 17.34 -24.73
CA THR A 103 5.49 18.52 -25.59
C THR A 103 4.09 19.08 -25.44
N GLY A 104 3.92 20.35 -25.82
CA GLY A 104 2.61 20.97 -25.99
C GLY A 104 1.87 20.42 -27.20
N LYS A 105 0.68 20.95 -27.44
CA LYS A 105 -0.15 20.56 -28.59
C LYS A 105 0.68 20.62 -29.89
N ASP A 106 0.58 19.57 -30.71
CA ASP A 106 1.27 19.44 -32.00
C ASP A 106 2.80 19.55 -31.92
N GLY A 107 3.42 19.15 -30.80
CA GLY A 107 4.87 19.23 -30.59
C GLY A 107 5.37 20.63 -30.19
N GLY A 108 4.44 21.56 -29.95
CA GLY A 108 4.75 22.93 -29.54
C GLY A 108 5.26 23.05 -28.10
N PRO A 109 5.55 24.28 -27.63
CA PRO A 109 5.93 24.50 -26.24
C PRO A 109 4.78 24.14 -25.28
N ILE A 110 5.13 23.60 -24.11
CA ILE A 110 4.15 23.36 -23.03
C ILE A 110 3.54 24.71 -22.64
N GLN A 111 2.23 24.83 -22.79
CA GLN A 111 1.51 26.03 -22.36
C GLN A 111 1.23 25.94 -20.86
N THR A 112 1.72 26.91 -20.10
CA THR A 112 1.43 27.06 -18.68
C THR A 112 0.44 28.19 -18.46
N ARG A 113 -0.51 27.99 -17.55
CA ARG A 113 -1.42 29.06 -17.09
C ARG A 113 -0.97 29.47 -15.70
N THR A 114 -0.41 30.66 -15.59
CA THR A 114 -0.19 31.29 -14.27
C THR A 114 -1.52 31.80 -13.75
N VAL A 115 -1.94 31.32 -12.58
CA VAL A 115 -3.06 31.89 -11.84
C VAL A 115 -2.46 32.73 -10.72
N ASN A 116 -2.54 34.05 -10.86
CA ASN A 116 -2.19 34.96 -9.77
C ASN A 116 -3.36 34.96 -8.79
N VAL A 117 -3.13 34.41 -7.60
CA VAL A 117 -4.09 34.51 -6.51
C VAL A 117 -3.77 35.78 -5.76
N ASP A 118 -4.74 36.69 -5.65
CA ASP A 118 -4.59 37.91 -4.87
C ASP A 118 -4.37 37.54 -3.39
N ALA A 119 -3.30 38.08 -2.80
CA ALA A 119 -2.99 37.90 -1.39
C ALA A 119 -4.16 38.35 -0.47
N ASN A 120 -4.96 39.31 -0.92
CA ASN A 120 -6.15 39.76 -0.20
C ASN A 120 -7.21 38.66 -0.10
N ILE A 121 -7.38 37.85 -1.15
CA ILE A 121 -8.34 36.73 -1.14
C ILE A 121 -7.87 35.66 -0.14
N VAL A 122 -6.58 35.36 -0.11
CA VAL A 122 -6.00 34.40 0.86
C VAL A 122 -6.16 34.92 2.29
N THR A 123 -5.87 36.21 2.50
CA THR A 123 -5.99 36.87 3.81
C THR A 123 -7.44 36.86 4.30
N GLU A 124 -8.41 37.18 3.44
CA GLU A 124 -9.83 37.17 3.80
C GLU A 124 -10.34 35.75 4.06
N ALA A 125 -9.90 34.77 3.26
CA ALA A 125 -10.24 33.37 3.48
C ALA A 125 -9.71 32.86 4.84
N LEU A 126 -8.47 33.21 5.20
CA LEU A 126 -7.89 32.88 6.52
C LEU A 126 -8.67 33.54 7.65
N ARG A 127 -9.06 34.80 7.49
CA ARG A 127 -9.87 35.52 8.47
C ARG A 127 -11.22 34.84 8.71
N ILE A 128 -11.94 34.48 7.64
CA ILE A 128 -13.22 33.78 7.74
C ILE A 128 -13.05 32.44 8.47
N LEU A 129 -11.98 31.70 8.17
CA LEU A 129 -11.72 30.41 8.82
C LEU A 129 -11.41 30.57 10.32
N LEU A 130 -10.72 31.64 10.72
CA LEU A 130 -10.50 31.98 12.14
C LEU A 130 -11.83 32.36 12.83
N GLU A 131 -12.66 33.18 12.19
CA GLU A 131 -13.97 33.60 12.72
C GLU A 131 -14.95 32.43 12.88
N LEU A 132 -14.86 31.43 11.99
CA LEU A 132 -15.63 30.19 12.07
C LEU A 132 -15.02 29.15 13.03
N GLY A 133 -13.84 29.43 13.62
CA GLY A 133 -13.12 28.50 14.51
C GLY A 133 -12.61 27.24 13.80
N ALA A 134 -12.48 27.27 12.47
CA ALA A 134 -12.01 26.14 11.67
C ALA A 134 -10.48 25.99 11.71
N ILE A 135 -9.78 27.06 12.07
CA ILE A 135 -8.34 27.12 12.29
C ILE A 135 -8.05 28.01 13.51
N GLU A 136 -6.90 27.81 14.16
CA GLU A 136 -6.42 28.63 15.26
C GLU A 136 -5.00 29.10 14.95
N VAL A 137 -4.66 30.33 15.35
CA VAL A 137 -3.26 30.80 15.28
C VAL A 137 -2.54 30.28 16.50
N THR A 138 -1.57 29.38 16.29
CA THR A 138 -0.62 28.97 17.33
C THR A 138 0.61 29.86 17.22
N GLU A 139 0.93 30.58 18.29
CA GLU A 139 2.28 31.16 18.45
C GLU A 139 3.23 30.02 18.82
N ASP A 140 4.34 29.89 18.10
CA ASP A 140 5.51 29.11 18.55
C ASP A 140 6.31 29.93 19.58
#